data_AF-A0A7V1X0L1-F1
#
_entry.id   AF-A0A7V1X0L1-F1
#
_cell.length_a   1.000
_cell.length_b   1.000
_cell.length_c   1.000
_cell.angle_alpha   90.00
_cell.angle_beta   90.00
_cell.angle_gamma   90.00
#
_symmetry.space_group_name_H-M   'P 1'
#
loop_
_entity.id
_entity.type
_entity.pdbx_description
1 polymer ?
#
loop_
_entity_poly.entity_id
_entity_poly.type
_entity_poly.pdbx_seq_one_letter_code
_entity_poly.pdbx_strand_id
1 'polypeptide(L)'
;MVPFNLQFELANKLTTISAEQLDQLADTSGFMRYQVRTFNHNSVICVNIEENSLEPEDVIGFSEDETFTLQEIKAIASAIRTYNSSRQLNFDQMHFDF
;
A
#
# COMPACT_ATOMS: atom_id res chain seq x y z
N MET A 1 12.97 1.24 4.81
CA MET A 1 12.58 0.07 5.64
C MET A 1 12.85 -1.19 4.83
N VAL A 2 12.36 -2.40 5.18
CA VAL A 2 12.57 -3.58 4.31
C VAL A 2 11.52 -3.57 3.20
N PRO A 3 11.90 -3.62 1.91
CA PRO A 3 10.96 -3.69 0.81
C PRO A 3 10.24 -5.03 0.79
N PHE A 4 9.00 -5.03 0.32
CA PHE A 4 8.23 -6.25 0.05
C PHE A 4 7.69 -6.23 -1.37
N ASN A 5 7.49 -7.42 -1.93
CA ASN A 5 7.01 -7.56 -3.31
C ASN A 5 5.56 -8.04 -3.29
N LEU A 6 4.73 -7.41 -4.11
CA LEU A 6 3.35 -7.80 -4.34
C LEU A 6 3.17 -8.13 -5.83
N GLN A 7 2.35 -9.14 -6.11
CA GLN A 7 2.00 -9.52 -7.47
C GLN A 7 0.48 -9.54 -7.60
N PHE A 8 -0.05 -8.71 -8.49
CA PHE A 8 -1.49 -8.59 -8.73
C PHE A 8 -1.77 -8.02 -10.13
N GLU A 9 -3.04 -8.02 -10.54
CA GLU A 9 -3.44 -7.42 -11.82
C GLU A 9 -3.53 -5.90 -11.71
N LEU A 10 -2.70 -5.22 -12.51
CA LEU A 10 -2.71 -3.77 -12.68
C LEU A 10 -3.06 -3.49 -14.14
N ALA A 11 -4.15 -2.76 -14.39
CA ALA A 11 -4.64 -2.47 -15.75
C ALA A 11 -4.73 -3.74 -16.66
N ASN A 12 -5.32 -4.82 -16.14
CA ASN A 12 -5.46 -6.13 -16.78
C ASN A 12 -4.12 -6.82 -17.15
N LYS A 13 -3.01 -6.43 -16.52
CA LYS A 13 -1.71 -7.07 -16.67
C LYS A 13 -1.21 -7.53 -15.31
N LEU A 14 -0.81 -8.79 -15.22
CA LEU A 14 -0.14 -9.32 -14.04
C LEU A 14 1.18 -8.56 -13.84
N THR A 15 1.25 -7.77 -12.78
CA THR A 15 2.34 -6.85 -12.50
C THR A 15 2.94 -7.16 -11.14
N THR A 16 4.26 -7.25 -11.08
CA THR A 16 4.99 -7.31 -9.82
C THR A 16 5.42 -5.90 -9.46
N ILE A 17 5.08 -5.47 -8.24
CA ILE A 17 5.57 -4.23 -7.66
C ILE A 17 6.47 -4.55 -6.46
N SER A 18 7.47 -3.72 -6.25
CA SER A 18 8.25 -3.66 -5.02
C SER A 18 7.85 -2.40 -4.27
N ALA A 19 7.34 -2.55 -3.05
CA ALA A 19 6.92 -1.46 -2.20
C ALA A 19 7.86 -1.36 -0.99
N GLU A 20 8.40 -0.18 -0.74
CA GLU A 20 9.21 0.12 0.44
C GLU A 20 8.57 1.24 1.24
N GLN A 21 8.29 0.99 2.52
CA GLN A 21 7.81 2.02 3.44
C GLN A 21 8.93 3.05 3.70
N LEU A 22 8.61 4.33 3.52
CA LEU A 22 9.53 5.45 3.68
C LEU A 22 9.50 6.00 5.12
N ASP A 23 8.31 6.09 5.72
CA ASP A 23 8.10 6.69 7.03
C ASP A 23 7.71 5.65 8.08
N GLN A 24 8.19 5.78 9.32
CA GLN A 24 7.89 4.81 10.39
C GLN A 24 6.45 4.89 10.91
N LEU A 25 5.84 6.07 10.83
CA LEU A 25 4.49 6.36 11.32
C LEU A 25 3.70 7.06 10.21
N ALA A 26 2.38 6.89 10.25
CA ALA A 26 1.49 7.69 9.41
C ALA A 26 1.53 9.16 9.82
N ASP A 27 1.18 10.02 8.88
CA ASP A 27 0.97 11.44 9.14
C ASP A 27 -0.29 11.70 9.98
N THR A 28 -0.56 12.97 10.25
CA THR A 28 -1.74 13.40 11.03
C THR A 28 -3.08 13.06 10.39
N SER A 29 -3.07 12.66 9.12
CA SER A 29 -4.25 12.31 8.33
C SER A 29 -4.35 10.81 8.07
N GLY A 30 -3.48 9.99 8.68
CA GLY A 30 -3.51 8.54 8.56
C GLY A 30 -2.82 7.98 7.30
N PHE A 31 -2.10 8.82 6.55
CA PHE A 31 -1.39 8.37 5.35
C PHE A 31 0.05 7.99 5.65
N MET A 32 0.51 6.94 4.98
CA MET A 32 1.88 6.44 5.05
C MET A 32 2.48 6.38 3.66
N ARG A 33 3.74 6.78 3.52
CA ARG A 33 4.41 6.88 2.22
C ARG A 33 5.13 5.58 1.88
N TYR A 34 4.92 5.12 0.65
CA TYR A 34 5.56 3.96 0.08
C TYR A 34 6.25 4.35 -1.23
N GLN A 35 7.53 4.02 -1.35
CA GLN A 35 8.19 3.99 -2.64
C GLN A 35 7.72 2.75 -3.38
N VAL A 36 7.04 2.93 -4.50
CA VAL A 36 6.55 1.85 -5.34
C VAL A 36 7.37 1.79 -6.63
N ARG A 37 7.99 0.64 -6.86
CA ARG A 37 8.78 0.32 -8.05
C ARG A 37 8.10 -0.78 -8.83
N THR A 38 7.90 -0.55 -10.11
CA THR A 38 7.58 -1.59 -11.10
C THR A 38 8.77 -1.77 -12.03
N PHE A 39 8.62 -2.60 -13.06
CA PHE A 39 9.65 -2.74 -14.09
C PHE A 39 9.94 -1.42 -14.83
N ASN A 40 8.92 -0.59 -15.06
CA ASN A 40 9.03 0.62 -15.88
C ASN A 40 8.88 1.93 -15.10
N HIS A 41 8.40 1.87 -13.87
CA HIS A 41 7.97 3.05 -13.11
C HIS A 41 8.50 3.03 -11.69
N ASN A 42 8.77 4.22 -11.17
CA ASN A 42 9.13 4.45 -9.79
C ASN A 42 8.38 5.70 -9.33
N SER A 43 7.55 5.57 -8.29
CA SER A 43 6.74 6.67 -7.77
C SER A 43 6.57 6.54 -6.27
N VAL A 44 6.36 7.66 -5.58
CA VAL A 44 5.93 7.65 -4.18
C VAL A 44 4.41 7.65 -4.13
N ILE A 45 3.84 6.70 -3.40
CA ILE A 45 2.39 6.57 -3.18
C ILE A 45 2.11 6.71 -1.69
N CYS A 46 1.25 7.66 -1.35
CA CYS A 46 0.69 7.84 -0.03
C CYS A 46 -0.53 6.93 0.10
N VAL A 47 -0.51 6.03 1.08
CA VAL A 47 -1.57 5.04 1.32
C VAL A 47 -2.21 5.32 2.66
N ASN A 48 -3.54 5.43 2.69
CA ASN A 48 -4.26 5.54 3.96
C ASN A 48 -4.20 4.19 4.69
N ILE A 49 -3.61 4.15 5.88
CA ILE A 49 -3.44 2.93 6.67
C ILE A 49 -4.46 2.80 7.81
N GLU A 50 -5.36 3.77 7.98
CA GLU A 50 -6.41 3.67 8.99
C GLU A 50 -7.40 2.55 8.62
N GLU A 51 -7.72 1.70 9.60
CA GLU A 51 -8.60 0.53 9.42
C GLU A 51 -10.09 0.88 9.52
N ASN A 52 -10.43 2.10 9.95
CA ASN A 52 -11.82 2.55 10.01
C ASN A 52 -12.41 2.48 8.60
N SER A 53 -13.57 1.82 8.47
CA SER A 53 -14.23 1.50 7.20
C SER A 53 -14.19 2.68 6.25
N LEU A 54 -13.28 2.60 5.28
CA LEU A 54 -13.22 3.56 4.19
C LEU A 54 -14.45 3.29 3.33
N GLU A 55 -15.31 4.29 3.21
CA GLU A 55 -16.39 4.30 2.24
C GLU A 55 -15.78 4.16 0.82
N PRO A 56 -16.50 3.64 -0.18
CA PRO A 56 -15.97 3.45 -1.53
C PRO A 56 -15.41 4.72 -2.19
N GLU A 57 -15.84 5.88 -1.69
CA GLU A 57 -15.47 7.22 -2.14
C GLU A 57 -14.17 7.73 -1.50
N ASP A 58 -13.71 7.10 -0.42
CA ASP A 58 -12.54 7.55 0.31
C ASP A 58 -11.26 7.35 -0.49
N VAL A 59 -10.38 8.35 -0.43
CA VAL A 59 -9.07 8.34 -1.08
C VAL A 59 -8.18 7.33 -0.34
N ILE A 60 -8.18 6.09 -0.84
CA ILE A 60 -7.33 5.00 -0.32
C ILE A 60 -5.83 5.25 -0.58
N GLY A 61 -5.51 6.10 -1.56
CA GLY A 61 -4.16 6.58 -1.79
C GLY A 61 -4.05 7.59 -2.92
N PHE A 62 -2.95 8.33 -2.93
CA PHE A 62 -2.58 9.27 -3.99
C PHE A 62 -1.08 9.14 -4.29
N SER A 63 -0.67 9.53 -5.50
CA SER A 63 0.73 9.55 -5.89
C SER A 63 1.27 10.97 -5.79
N GLU A 64 2.51 11.13 -5.35
CA GLU A 64 3.20 12.44 -5.38
C GLU A 64 3.58 12.86 -6.79
N ASP A 65 3.71 11.88 -7.70
CA ASP A 65 4.02 12.08 -9.12
C ASP A 65 2.88 11.57 -10.01
N GLU A 66 2.69 12.14 -11.20
CA GLU A 66 1.69 11.70 -12.19
C GLU A 66 2.13 10.45 -13.00
N THR A 67 2.87 9.53 -12.37
CA THR A 67 3.42 8.34 -13.03
C THR A 67 2.37 7.23 -13.23
N PHE A 68 1.45 7.09 -12.29
CA PHE A 68 0.38 6.10 -12.30
C PHE A 68 -0.97 6.78 -12.49
N THR A 69 -1.89 6.12 -13.18
CA THR A 69 -3.29 6.57 -13.26
C THR A 69 -3.98 6.41 -11.91
N LEU A 70 -5.08 7.15 -11.70
CA LEU A 70 -5.85 7.06 -10.46
C LEU A 70 -6.34 5.63 -10.16
N GLN A 71 -6.73 4.87 -11.19
CA GLN A 71 -7.15 3.47 -11.02
C GLN A 71 -5.99 2.58 -10.56
N GLU A 72 -4.80 2.79 -11.11
CA GLU A 72 -3.60 2.05 -10.71
C GLU A 72 -3.18 2.39 -9.29
N ILE A 73 -3.23 3.67 -8.91
CA ILE A 73 -2.97 4.13 -7.54
C ILE A 73 -3.93 3.45 -6.56
N LYS A 74 -5.23 3.41 -6.90
CA LYS A 74 -6.24 2.72 -6.08
C LYS A 74 -5.93 1.23 -5.92
N ALA A 75 -5.58 0.54 -7.00
CA ALA A 75 -5.24 -0.88 -6.95
C ALA A 75 -3.97 -1.14 -6.10
N ILE A 76 -2.93 -0.33 -6.29
CA ILE A 76 -1.67 -0.44 -5.53
C ILE A 76 -1.91 -0.17 -4.04
N ALA A 77 -2.61 0.92 -3.71
CA ALA A 77 -2.93 1.27 -2.33
C ALA A 77 -3.75 0.18 -1.64
N SER A 78 -4.76 -0.37 -2.33
CA SER A 78 -5.54 -1.50 -1.84
C SER A 78 -4.67 -2.71 -1.57
N ALA A 79 -3.77 -3.08 -2.49
CA ALA A 79 -2.89 -4.22 -2.33
C ALA A 79 -1.92 -4.06 -1.15
N ILE A 80 -1.37 -2.86 -0.96
CA ILE A 80 -0.51 -2.53 0.19
C ILE A 80 -1.29 -2.63 1.51
N ARG A 81 -2.52 -2.10 1.57
CA ARG A 81 -3.37 -2.22 2.77
C ARG A 81 -3.66 -3.68 3.09
N THR A 82 -4.09 -4.47 2.11
CA THR A 82 -4.36 -5.91 2.31
C THR A 82 -3.13 -6.64 2.82
N TYR A 83 -1.95 -6.34 2.27
CA TYR A 83 -0.70 -6.93 2.74
C TYR A 83 -0.39 -6.54 4.19
N ASN A 84 -0.52 -5.26 4.55
CA ASN A 84 -0.27 -4.78 5.89
C ASN A 84 -1.24 -5.39 6.91
N SER A 85 -2.55 -5.42 6.61
CA SER A 85 -3.56 -6.07 7.46
C SER A 85 -3.27 -7.57 7.61
N SER A 86 -2.85 -8.26 6.54
CA SER A 86 -2.45 -9.66 6.65
C SER A 86 -1.22 -9.86 7.55
N ARG A 87 -0.27 -8.92 7.55
CA ARG A 87 0.89 -8.97 8.45
C ARG A 87 0.47 -8.72 9.90
N GLN A 88 -0.39 -7.73 10.15
CA GLN A 88 -0.94 -7.47 11.48
C GLN A 88 -1.67 -8.69 12.03
N LEU A 89 -2.53 -9.34 11.23
CA LEU A 89 -3.20 -10.59 11.62
C LEU A 89 -2.20 -11.70 11.99
N ASN A 90 -1.08 -11.82 11.27
CA ASN A 90 -0.03 -12.78 11.62
C ASN A 90 0.70 -12.40 12.92
N PHE A 91 0.89 -11.11 13.21
CA PHE A 91 1.46 -10.66 14.48
C PHE A 91 0.51 -10.88 15.66
N ASP A 92 -0.78 -10.63 15.48
CA ASP A 92 -1.80 -10.84 16.51
C ASP A 92 -1.96 -12.33 16.86
N GLN A 93 -1.84 -13.22 15.88
CA GLN A 93 -1.85 -14.67 16.12
C GLN A 93 -0.62 -15.16 16.89
N MET A 94 0.53 -14.49 16.75
CA MET A 94 1.74 -14.84 17.52
C MET A 94 1.71 -14.34 18.97
N HIS A 95 0.69 -13.59 19.39
CA HIS A 95 0.61 -13.01 20.74
C HIS A 95 -0.17 -13.87 21.74
N PHE A 96 -0.69 -15.04 21.33
CA PHE A 96 -1.39 -15.98 22.20
C PHE A 96 -0.61 -17.29 22.36
N ASP A 97 0.42 -17.28 23.20
CA ASP A 97 0.97 -18.47 23.85
C ASP A 97 1.72 -18.05 25.13
N PHE A 98 0.97 -17.71 26.19
CA PHE A 98 1.45 -17.65 27.58
C PHE A 98 0.36 -18.06 28.56
#